data_AF-A0A933PFF9-F1
#
_entry.id   AF-A0A933PFF9-F1
#
_cell.length_a   1.000
_cell.length_b   1.000
_cell.length_c   1.000
_cell.angle_alpha   90.00
_cell.angle_beta   90.00
_cell.angle_gamma   90.00
#
_symmetry.space_group_name_H-M   'P 1'
#
loop_
_entity.id
_entity.type
_entity.pdbx_description
1 polymer ?
#
loop_
_entity_poly.entity_id
_entity_poly.type
_entity_poly.pdbx_seq_one_letter_code
_entity_poly.pdbx_strand_id
1 'polypeptide(L)'
;MTWQVQEAKQRFSELLRKAHEEGPQAVTRHGEEVAFVIDAAYYHRLTGVTVDFKDWLLHGPKSDDLADILDEIVEERRAGVLPDDGSSIFDEE
;
A
#
# COMPACT_ATOMS: atom_id res chain seq x y z
N MET A 1 -2.57 -15.16 20.16
CA MET A 1 -3.75 -15.49 20.99
C MET A 1 -4.77 -16.21 20.13
N THR A 2 -5.63 -17.03 20.73
CA THR A 2 -6.75 -17.71 20.05
C THR A 2 -8.07 -17.13 20.52
N TRP A 3 -9.01 -16.94 19.60
CA TRP A 3 -10.33 -16.37 19.86
C TRP A 3 -11.39 -17.43 19.56
N GLN A 4 -12.32 -17.70 20.47
CA GLN A 4 -13.52 -18.48 20.09
C GLN A 4 -14.39 -17.62 19.18
N VAL A 5 -15.05 -18.24 18.19
CA VAL A 5 -15.86 -17.51 17.19
C VAL A 5 -16.91 -16.57 17.81
N GLN A 6 -17.49 -16.97 18.95
CA GLN A 6 -18.48 -16.16 19.67
C GLN A 6 -17.86 -14.94 20.34
N GLU A 7 -16.64 -15.06 20.85
CA GLU A 7 -15.89 -13.95 21.43
C GLU A 7 -15.42 -12.98 20.34
N ALA A 8 -14.87 -13.52 19.25
CA ALA A 8 -14.47 -12.74 18.08
C ALA A 8 -15.62 -11.89 17.54
N LYS A 9 -16.85 -12.43 17.51
CA LYS A 9 -18.05 -11.69 17.08
C LYS A 9 -18.39 -10.54 18.04
N GLN A 10 -18.26 -10.73 19.34
CA GLN A 10 -18.60 -9.72 20.35
C GLN A 10 -17.54 -8.62 20.48
N ARG A 11 -16.27 -8.96 20.22
CA ARG A 11 -15.10 -8.09 20.41
C ARG A 11 -14.34 -7.86 19.12
N PHE A 12 -15.06 -7.79 18.00
CA PHE A 12 -14.44 -7.76 16.67
C PHE A 12 -13.48 -6.58 16.49
N SER A 13 -13.81 -5.40 17.01
CA SER A 13 -12.93 -4.23 16.94
C SER A 13 -11.61 -4.44 17.68
N GLU A 14 -11.62 -5.16 18.81
CA GLU A 14 -10.42 -5.48 19.55
C GLU A 14 -9.58 -6.55 18.84
N LEU A 15 -10.24 -7.55 18.27
CA LEU A 15 -9.58 -8.55 17.42
C LEU A 15 -8.85 -7.88 16.25
N LEU A 16 -9.48 -6.93 15.56
CA LEU A 16 -8.85 -6.17 14.47
C LEU A 16 -7.66 -5.35 14.97
N ARG A 17 -7.80 -4.64 16.10
CA ARG A 17 -6.70 -3.87 16.70
C ARG A 17 -5.51 -4.77 17.03
N LYS A 18 -5.76 -5.91 17.67
CA LYS A 18 -4.71 -6.91 17.98
C LYS A 18 -4.10 -7.52 16.72
N ALA A 19 -4.89 -7.78 15.69
CA ALA A 19 -4.38 -8.26 14.40
C ALA A 19 -3.43 -7.25 13.74
N HIS A 20 -3.71 -5.96 13.90
CA HIS A 20 -2.88 -4.87 13.38
C HIS A 20 -1.63 -4.59 14.24
N GLU A 21 -1.78 -4.55 15.57
CA GLU A 21 -0.70 -4.17 16.50
C GLU A 21 0.21 -5.35 16.90
N GLU A 22 -0.37 -6.54 17.11
CA GLU A 22 0.31 -7.71 17.66
C GLU A 22 0.56 -8.80 16.60
N GLY A 23 0.02 -8.64 15.39
CA GLY A 23 0.12 -9.60 14.30
C GLY A 23 -1.02 -10.65 14.28
N PRO A 24 -0.88 -11.74 13.50
CA PRO A 24 -1.97 -12.67 13.21
C PRO A 24 -2.69 -13.23 14.45
N GLN A 25 -4.02 -13.22 14.40
CA GLN A 25 -4.89 -13.72 15.47
C GLN A 25 -5.68 -14.94 14.98
N ALA A 26 -5.57 -16.06 15.68
CA ALA A 26 -6.28 -17.28 15.34
C ALA A 26 -7.73 -17.21 15.84
N VAL A 27 -8.68 -17.58 14.99
CA VAL A 27 -10.10 -17.77 15.32
C VAL A 27 -10.39 -19.26 15.33
N THR A 28 -11.06 -19.72 16.39
CA THR A 28 -11.34 -21.11 16.67
C THR A 28 -12.84 -21.37 16.76
N ARG A 29 -13.25 -22.59 16.38
CA ARG A 29 -14.60 -23.10 16.59
C ARG A 29 -14.49 -24.47 17.24
N HIS A 30 -15.11 -24.63 18.41
CA HIS A 30 -14.99 -25.87 19.20
C HIS A 30 -13.53 -26.26 19.53
N GLY A 31 -12.64 -25.27 19.60
CA GLY A 31 -11.22 -25.47 19.92
C GLY A 31 -10.32 -25.72 18.72
N GLU A 32 -10.89 -25.92 17.52
CA GLU A 32 -10.13 -26.07 16.28
C GLU A 32 -9.95 -24.72 15.60
N GLU A 33 -8.75 -24.44 15.08
CA GLU A 33 -8.47 -23.24 14.29
C GLU A 33 -9.22 -23.31 12.95
N VAL A 34 -10.03 -22.29 12.68
CA VAL A 34 -10.87 -22.22 11.48
C VAL A 34 -10.54 -21.03 10.58
N ALA A 35 -9.90 -19.99 11.12
CA ALA A 35 -9.48 -18.83 10.36
C ALA A 35 -8.37 -18.07 11.11
N PHE A 36 -7.63 -17.25 10.37
CA PHE A 36 -6.72 -16.25 10.94
C PHE A 36 -7.17 -14.86 10.48
N VAL A 37 -7.22 -13.92 11.41
CA VAL A 37 -7.38 -12.50 11.10
C VAL A 37 -5.99 -11.87 11.10
N ILE A 38 -5.68 -11.20 9.99
CA ILE A 38 -4.39 -10.54 9.76
C ILE A 38 -4.62 -9.10 9.30
N ASP A 39 -3.62 -8.26 9.54
CA ASP A 39 -3.58 -6.91 8.97
C ASP A 39 -3.67 -6.94 7.44
N ALA A 40 -4.39 -5.99 6.86
CA ALA A 40 -4.58 -5.91 5.43
C ALA A 40 -3.25 -5.68 4.69
N ALA A 41 -2.38 -4.79 5.21
CA ALA A 41 -1.07 -4.57 4.60
C ALA A 41 -0.19 -5.83 4.67
N TYR A 42 -0.29 -6.59 5.76
CA TYR A 42 0.36 -7.90 5.87
C TYR A 42 -0.16 -8.89 4.82
N TYR A 43 -1.48 -8.97 4.61
CA TYR A 43 -2.09 -9.80 3.56
C TYR A 43 -1.63 -9.40 2.16
N HIS A 44 -1.59 -8.10 1.85
CA HIS A 44 -1.13 -7.60 0.55
C HIS A 44 0.32 -7.99 0.26
N ARG A 45 1.21 -7.90 1.27
CA ARG A 45 2.60 -8.37 1.15
C ARG A 45 2.68 -9.88 0.93
N LEU A 46 1.89 -10.66 1.68
CA LEU A 46 1.88 -12.12 1.58
C LEU A 46 1.38 -12.61 0.22
N THR A 47 0.38 -11.93 -0.34
CA THR A 47 -0.23 -12.30 -1.62
C THR A 47 0.47 -11.70 -2.83
N GLY A 48 1.51 -10.86 -2.63
CA GLY A 48 2.17 -10.16 -3.72
C GLY A 48 1.27 -9.16 -4.45
N VAL A 49 0.11 -8.81 -3.86
CA VAL A 49 -0.74 -7.72 -4.34
C VAL A 49 -0.12 -6.41 -3.84
N THR A 50 1.06 -6.11 -4.36
CA THR A 50 1.53 -4.75 -4.48
C THR A 50 0.80 -4.16 -5.68
N VAL A 51 0.28 -2.94 -5.59
CA VAL A 51 -0.04 -2.18 -6.80
C VAL A 51 1.25 -2.15 -7.59
N ASP A 52 1.34 -2.98 -8.63
CA ASP A 52 2.58 -3.17 -9.37
C ASP A 52 2.87 -1.82 -10.01
N PHE A 53 4.10 -1.34 -9.87
CA PHE A 53 4.51 -0.11 -10.56
C PHE A 53 4.19 -0.20 -12.06
N LYS A 54 4.23 -1.40 -12.64
CA LYS A 54 3.77 -1.69 -14.00
C LYS A 54 2.27 -1.47 -14.19
N ASP A 55 1.43 -1.85 -13.22
CA ASP A 55 -0.02 -1.67 -13.28
C ASP A 55 -0.40 -0.18 -13.12
N TRP A 56 0.37 0.56 -12.30
CA TRP A 56 0.32 2.01 -12.26
C TRP A 56 0.79 2.66 -13.56
N LEU A 57 1.84 2.15 -14.21
CA LEU A 57 2.30 2.65 -15.52
C LEU A 57 1.27 2.39 -16.63
N LEU A 58 0.53 1.29 -16.55
CA LEU A 58 -0.47 0.87 -17.54
C LEU A 58 -1.81 1.59 -17.40
N HIS A 59 -2.20 1.97 -16.17
CA HIS A 59 -3.53 2.52 -15.86
C HIS A 59 -3.49 3.89 -15.15
N GLY A 60 -2.29 4.47 -14.98
CA GLY A 60 -2.09 5.81 -14.46
C GLY A 60 -2.71 6.89 -15.35
N PRO A 61 -2.61 8.18 -14.96
CA PRO A 61 -3.04 9.28 -15.82
C PRO A 61 -2.43 9.09 -17.21
N LYS A 62 -3.25 9.31 -18.25
CA LYS A 62 -2.83 9.06 -19.63
C LYS A 62 -1.50 9.76 -19.87
N SER A 63 -0.59 9.07 -20.55
CA SER A 63 0.76 9.57 -20.85
C SER A 63 0.76 10.98 -21.40
N ASP A 64 -0.29 11.37 -22.13
CA ASP A 64 -0.43 12.67 -22.77
C ASP A 64 -0.59 13.78 -21.71
N ASP A 65 -1.41 13.57 -20.68
CA ASP A 65 -1.59 14.53 -19.58
C ASP A 65 -0.28 14.69 -18.78
N LEU A 66 0.48 13.61 -18.61
CA LEU A 66 1.76 13.63 -17.91
C LEU A 66 2.87 14.27 -18.75
N ALA A 67 2.87 14.04 -20.07
CA ALA A 67 3.82 14.64 -21.00
C ALA A 67 3.62 16.16 -21.08
N ASP A 68 2.37 16.61 -21.16
CA ASP A 68 2.04 18.04 -21.17
C ASP A 68 2.53 18.74 -19.89
N ILE A 69 2.34 18.12 -18.72
CA ILE A 69 2.84 18.63 -17.43
C ILE A 69 4.37 18.66 -17.39
N LEU A 70 5.03 17.61 -17.88
CA LEU A 70 6.50 17.53 -17.90
C LEU A 70 7.10 18.56 -18.86
N ASP A 71 6.48 18.75 -20.03
CA ASP A 71 6.90 19.74 -21.02
C ASP A 71 6.75 21.17 -20.46
N GLU A 72 5.65 21.46 -19.75
CA GLU A 72 5.47 22.74 -19.02
C GLU A 72 6.60 22.97 -18.00
N ILE A 73 6.90 21.97 -17.16
CA ILE A 73 7.96 22.05 -16.15
C ILE A 73 9.35 22.24 -16.78
N VAL A 74 9.64 21.55 -17.89
CA VAL A 74 10.92 21.67 -18.61
C VAL A 74 11.09 23.06 -19.20
N GLU A 75 10.02 23.63 -19.76
CA GLU A 75 10.04 24.98 -20.31
C GLU A 75 10.16 26.05 -19.22
N GLU A 76 9.51 25.88 -18.06
CA GLU A 76 9.70 26.76 -16.90
C GLU A 76 11.14 26.70 -16.36
N ARG A 77 11.78 25.52 -16.35
CA ARG A 77 13.19 25.36 -15.99
C ARG A 77 14.12 26.03 -17.01
N ARG A 78 13.86 25.87 -18.31
CA ARG A 78 14.61 26.56 -19.38
C ARG A 78 14.47 28.08 -19.32
N ALA A 79 13.29 28.57 -18.92
CA ALA A 79 13.02 29.99 -18.72
C ALA A 79 13.64 30.56 -17.42
N GLY A 80 14.26 29.71 -16.59
CA GLY A 80 14.91 30.10 -15.33
C GLY A 80 13.92 30.49 -14.23
N VAL A 81 12.66 30.05 -14.33
CA VAL A 81 11.59 30.36 -13.37
C VAL A 81 11.67 29.46 -12.14
N LEU A 82 12.03 28.18 -12.32
CA LEU A 82 12.29 27.25 -11.23
C LEU A 82 13.77 27.25 -10.82
N PRO A 83 14.09 27.29 -9.50
CA PRO A 83 15.44 27.13 -9.02
C PRO A 83 15.98 25.73 -9.35
N ASP A 84 17.21 25.67 -9.85
CA ASP A 84 17.95 24.43 -10.04
C ASP A 84 18.41 23.92 -8.67
N ASP A 85 17.68 22.97 -8.09
CA ASP A 85 18.05 22.35 -6.83
C ASP A 85 19.09 21.22 -7.00
N GLY A 86 19.55 20.99 -8.24
CA GLY A 86 20.60 20.03 -8.58
C GLY A 86 20.21 18.57 -8.37
N SER A 87 18.94 18.26 -8.09
CA SER A 87 18.47 16.89 -7.89
C SER A 87 18.04 16.25 -9.22
N SER A 88 19.03 15.85 -10.02
CA SER A 88 18.80 14.96 -11.15
C SER A 88 18.48 13.56 -10.64
N ILE A 89 17.23 13.13 -10.81
CA ILE A 89 16.75 11.80 -10.39
C ILE A 89 17.29 10.66 -11.28
N PHE A 90 18.03 11.00 -12.34
CA PHE A 90 18.55 10.07 -13.34
C PHE A 90 20.08 9.99 -13.36
N ASP A 91 20.77 10.59 -12.39
CA ASP A 91 22.20 10.35 -12.19
C ASP A 91 22.42 9.09 -11.34
N GLU A 92 22.43 7.93 -12.01
CA GLU A 92 23.17 6.73 -11.56
C GLU A 92 23.63 5.92 -12.80
N GLU A 93 24.94 6.06 -13.07
CA GLU A 93 25.88 5.33 -13.95
C GLU A 93 25.63 5.18 -15.47
#